data_AF-A0A6I8MFZ0-F1
#
_entry.id   AF-A0A6I8MFZ0-F1
#
_cell.length_a   1.000
_cell.length_b   1.000
_cell.length_c   1.000
_cell.angle_alpha   90.00
_cell.angle_beta   90.00
_cell.angle_gamma   90.00
#
_symmetry.space_group_name_H-M   'P 1'
#
loop_
_entity.id
_entity.type
_entity.pdbx_description
1 polymer ?
#
loop_
_entity_poly.entity_id
_entity_poly.type
_entity_poly.pdbx_seq_one_letter_code
_entity_poly.pdbx_strand_id
1 'polypeptide(L)'
;MLYMPRPRPLMACTLALAVISGASTISVAIPQTVAIASEPTIDAMVEGYYHTPASDGNKYSNSIATFAYISKKRHMYHSAARDQHYDNFYTSRDKAIALTEIHHRSERACFIGKARVVLSLLQSEGNKLARAIDISQVGIDLKTSKQALPLLTESIASHTVLHSNETDPQKKKAIEKRIKLSEEGKSALTDIINDLESNNDTYEYDAFSVINWGVSSEILHKNHHVHVMPVNVPELEIFSTSVDSKTDKIEVEKSARKNRLAMAATLPMPEPVNTANAQSTGWKYAITFFKYFGIIAGLISLIVSFLPR
;
A
#
# COMPACT_ATOMS: atom_id res chain seq x y z
N MET A 1 40.34 50.13 -71.04
CA MET A 1 39.20 51.04 -70.89
C MET A 1 37.92 50.23 -71.02
N LEU A 2 37.20 50.04 -69.91
CA LEU A 2 35.82 50.53 -69.67
C LEU A 2 34.78 49.59 -70.33
N TYR A 3 33.74 49.07 -69.68
CA TYR A 3 33.17 49.24 -68.35
C TYR A 3 32.16 48.07 -68.19
N MET A 4 32.13 47.40 -67.05
CA MET A 4 31.23 46.27 -66.78
C MET A 4 29.76 46.71 -66.68
N PRO A 5 28.78 45.87 -67.09
CA PRO A 5 27.36 46.12 -66.91
C PRO A 5 26.88 45.77 -65.49
N ARG A 6 25.97 46.61 -64.98
CA ARG A 6 25.28 46.50 -63.68
C ARG A 6 24.38 45.25 -63.60
N PRO A 7 24.33 44.53 -62.47
CA PRO A 7 23.23 43.60 -62.19
C PRO A 7 22.05 44.33 -61.54
N ARG A 8 20.84 44.01 -62.00
CA ARG A 8 19.55 44.37 -61.39
C ARG A 8 19.27 43.44 -60.18
N PRO A 9 18.63 43.92 -59.11
CA PRO A 9 18.30 43.09 -57.96
C PRO A 9 17.13 42.14 -58.25
N LEU A 10 17.34 40.86 -57.93
CA LEU A 10 16.29 39.85 -57.81
C LEU A 10 15.49 40.11 -56.52
N MET A 11 14.19 40.37 -56.66
CA MET A 11 13.23 40.30 -55.55
C MET A 11 13.12 38.84 -55.09
N ALA A 12 13.65 38.55 -53.91
CA ALA A 12 13.36 37.32 -53.19
C ALA A 12 12.02 37.47 -52.46
N CYS A 13 11.00 36.72 -52.89
CA CYS A 13 9.80 36.49 -52.08
C CYS A 13 10.18 35.54 -50.94
N THR A 14 10.34 36.09 -49.75
CA THR A 14 10.49 35.34 -48.49
C THR A 14 9.16 34.67 -48.14
N LEU A 15 9.07 33.35 -48.34
CA LEU A 15 8.07 32.53 -47.66
C LEU A 15 8.47 32.47 -46.18
N ALA A 16 7.71 33.12 -45.31
CA ALA A 16 7.84 32.96 -43.88
C ALA A 16 7.31 31.56 -43.48
N LEU A 17 8.22 30.59 -43.33
CA LEU A 17 7.91 29.38 -42.56
C LEU A 17 7.80 29.78 -41.09
N ALA A 18 6.57 29.90 -40.59
CA ALA A 18 6.30 29.92 -39.17
C ALA A 18 6.66 28.55 -38.59
N VAL A 19 7.89 28.44 -38.06
CA VAL A 19 8.29 27.33 -37.21
C VAL A 19 7.51 27.48 -35.91
N ILE A 20 6.38 26.77 -35.80
CA ILE A 20 5.77 26.51 -34.50
C ILE A 20 6.69 25.51 -33.81
N SER A 21 7.68 26.03 -33.10
CA SER A 21 8.42 25.30 -32.08
C SER A 21 7.44 24.97 -30.96
N GLY A 22 6.69 23.88 -31.14
CA GLY A 22 6.01 23.20 -30.04
C GLY A 22 7.09 22.76 -29.07
N ALA A 23 7.29 23.52 -27.99
CA ALA A 23 8.09 23.09 -26.87
C ALA A 23 7.43 21.83 -26.30
N SER A 24 7.92 20.67 -26.71
CA SER A 24 7.67 19.41 -26.03
C SER A 24 8.28 19.55 -24.64
N THR A 25 7.48 20.01 -23.68
CA THR A 25 7.81 19.91 -22.27
C THR A 25 7.83 18.42 -21.93
N ILE A 26 8.99 17.79 -22.11
CA ILE A 26 9.28 16.53 -21.44
C ILE A 26 9.17 16.87 -19.96
N SER A 27 8.03 16.50 -19.37
CA SER A 27 7.85 16.54 -17.93
C SER A 27 8.84 15.52 -17.36
N VAL A 28 10.02 16.02 -17.00
CA VAL A 28 10.97 15.26 -16.19
C VAL A 28 10.29 15.14 -14.83
N ALA A 29 9.62 14.01 -14.61
CA ALA A 29 9.12 13.64 -13.30
C ALA A 29 10.33 13.48 -12.38
N ILE A 30 10.60 14.53 -11.59
CA ILE A 30 11.59 14.47 -10.52
C ILE A 30 11.06 13.44 -9.51
N PRO A 31 11.80 12.34 -9.23
CA PRO A 31 11.37 11.40 -8.21
C PRO A 31 11.28 12.14 -6.88
N GLN A 32 10.06 12.27 -6.35
CA GLN A 32 9.85 12.79 -5.01
C GLN A 32 10.29 11.71 -4.02
N THR A 33 11.55 11.77 -3.59
CA THR A 33 12.02 11.03 -2.43
C THR A 33 11.39 11.65 -1.18
N VAL A 34 10.31 11.05 -0.68
CA VAL A 34 9.78 11.39 0.64
C VAL A 34 10.66 10.70 1.68
N ALA A 35 11.75 11.36 2.04
CA ALA A 35 12.63 10.93 3.13
C ALA A 35 12.06 11.45 4.46
N ILE A 36 11.27 10.62 5.14
CA ILE A 36 10.98 10.81 6.56
C ILE A 36 12.05 10.01 7.31
N ALA A 37 12.87 10.70 8.09
CA ALA A 37 13.85 10.06 8.95
C ALA A 37 13.10 9.25 10.01
N SER A 38 13.27 7.93 9.99
CA SER A 38 12.82 7.03 11.05
C SER A 38 14.05 6.54 11.82
N GLU A 39 13.96 6.53 13.15
CA GLU A 39 14.94 5.88 14.03
C GLU A 39 15.17 4.40 13.64
N PRO A 40 16.34 3.81 13.97
CA PRO A 40 16.63 2.42 13.64
C PRO A 40 15.74 1.48 14.46
N THR A 41 14.63 1.07 13.87
CA THR A 41 13.88 -0.11 14.30
C THR A 41 14.58 -1.37 13.78
N ILE A 42 14.47 -2.48 14.52
CA ILE A 42 15.10 -3.75 14.12
C ILE A 42 14.43 -4.34 12.86
N ASP A 43 13.19 -3.95 12.58
CA ASP A 43 12.47 -4.28 11.32
C ASP A 43 12.40 -3.07 10.38
N ALA A 44 12.15 -3.30 9.09
CA ALA A 44 12.03 -2.17 8.16
C ALA A 44 10.77 -1.34 8.45
N MET A 45 10.96 -0.04 8.68
CA MET A 45 9.86 0.94 8.64
C MET A 45 9.31 1.04 7.23
N VAL A 46 7.99 1.22 7.11
CA VAL A 46 7.30 1.45 5.83
C VAL A 46 7.48 2.88 5.29
N GLU A 47 8.67 3.46 5.49
CA GLU A 47 9.01 4.83 5.10
C GLU A 47 10.47 4.91 4.59
N GLY A 48 10.69 5.81 3.63
CA GLY A 48 12.00 6.00 3.02
C GLY A 48 12.49 4.80 2.20
N TYR A 49 11.56 4.03 1.64
CA TYR A 49 11.85 2.96 0.68
C TYR A 49 12.16 3.54 -0.72
N TYR A 50 12.86 2.76 -1.53
CA TYR A 50 13.05 3.06 -2.95
C TYR A 50 11.73 2.88 -3.73
N HIS A 51 11.40 3.87 -4.56
CA HIS A 51 10.20 3.91 -5.39
C HIS A 51 10.45 4.77 -6.63
N THR A 52 10.18 4.22 -7.81
CA THR A 52 10.29 4.92 -9.10
C THR A 52 8.99 4.78 -9.89
N PRO A 53 8.03 5.71 -9.75
CA PRO A 53 6.73 5.60 -10.40
C PRO A 53 6.83 5.63 -11.93
N ALA A 54 5.99 4.85 -12.60
CA ALA A 54 5.75 5.00 -14.03
C ALA A 54 5.05 6.35 -14.33
N SER A 55 4.96 6.74 -15.60
CA SER A 55 4.31 8.00 -16.01
C SER A 55 2.86 8.14 -15.54
N ASP A 56 2.12 7.03 -15.45
CA ASP A 56 0.76 6.95 -14.93
C ASP A 56 0.71 6.45 -13.47
N GLY A 57 1.86 6.35 -12.79
CA GLY A 57 2.01 5.74 -11.47
C GLY A 57 1.36 6.54 -10.34
N ASN A 58 1.18 7.85 -10.52
CA ASN A 58 0.60 8.74 -9.50
C ASN A 58 -0.85 8.37 -9.14
N LYS A 59 -1.58 7.68 -10.02
CA LYS A 59 -2.95 7.23 -9.70
C LYS A 59 -3.00 6.19 -8.57
N TYR A 60 -1.87 5.58 -8.21
CA TYR A 60 -1.73 4.59 -7.14
C TYR A 60 -1.18 5.18 -5.83
N SER A 61 -0.91 6.49 -5.74
CA SER A 61 -0.35 7.12 -4.55
C SER A 61 -1.20 6.89 -3.30
N ASN A 62 -2.52 6.96 -3.43
CA ASN A 62 -3.46 6.70 -2.33
C ASN A 62 -3.45 5.24 -1.88
N SER A 63 -3.24 4.27 -2.79
CA SER A 63 -3.06 2.86 -2.40
C SER A 63 -1.80 2.67 -1.57
N ILE A 64 -0.69 3.28 -2.00
CA ILE A 64 0.58 3.27 -1.26
C ILE A 64 0.38 3.88 0.12
N ALA A 65 -0.19 5.09 0.21
CA ALA A 65 -0.44 5.77 1.47
C ALA A 65 -1.36 4.95 2.40
N THR A 66 -2.40 4.33 1.85
CA THR A 66 -3.34 3.51 2.61
C THR A 66 -2.67 2.29 3.22
N PHE A 67 -1.99 1.48 2.42
CA PHE A 67 -1.35 0.27 2.93
C PHE A 67 -0.14 0.58 3.80
N ALA A 68 0.59 1.67 3.52
CA ALA A 68 1.67 2.13 4.39
C ALA A 68 1.13 2.55 5.76
N TYR A 69 -0.01 3.25 5.81
CA TYR A 69 -0.60 3.65 7.08
C TYR A 69 -1.08 2.46 7.91
N ILE A 70 -1.82 1.52 7.31
CA ILE A 70 -2.23 0.28 8.00
C ILE A 70 -0.99 -0.51 8.46
N SER A 71 0.01 -0.68 7.59
CA SER A 71 1.23 -1.41 7.93
C SER A 71 2.02 -0.73 9.04
N LYS A 72 2.06 0.62 9.09
CA LYS A 72 2.71 1.38 10.17
C LYS A 72 2.00 1.16 11.50
N LYS A 73 0.66 1.17 11.51
CA LYS A 73 -0.11 0.88 12.74
C LYS A 73 0.10 -0.55 13.19
N ARG A 74 0.11 -1.53 12.29
CA ARG A 74 0.42 -2.93 12.61
C ARG A 74 1.86 -3.10 13.11
N HIS A 75 2.82 -2.39 12.53
CA HIS A 75 4.21 -2.38 13.01
C HIS A 75 4.33 -1.84 14.43
N MET A 76 3.60 -0.78 14.79
CA MET A 76 3.54 -0.28 16.18
C MET A 76 3.08 -1.36 17.17
N TYR A 77 2.05 -2.15 16.82
CA TYR A 77 1.62 -3.27 17.66
C TYR A 77 2.64 -4.40 17.71
N HIS A 78 3.33 -4.69 16.61
CA HIS A 78 4.43 -5.65 16.58
C HIS A 78 5.61 -5.23 17.46
N SER A 79 6.10 -3.99 17.34
CA SER A 79 7.16 -3.45 18.21
C SER A 79 6.76 -3.54 19.68
N ALA A 80 5.53 -3.13 20.01
CA ALA A 80 5.03 -3.21 21.38
C ALA A 80 4.85 -4.66 21.88
N ALA A 81 4.38 -5.58 21.03
CA ALA A 81 4.28 -7.00 21.35
C ALA A 81 5.67 -7.62 21.62
N ARG A 82 6.66 -7.21 20.82
CA ARG A 82 8.05 -7.62 20.98
C ARG A 82 8.63 -7.13 22.31
N ASP A 83 8.48 -5.84 22.62
CA ASP A 83 8.95 -5.27 23.88
C ASP A 83 8.27 -5.99 25.05
N GLN A 84 6.95 -6.18 24.98
CA GLN A 84 6.22 -6.91 26.01
C GLN A 84 6.72 -8.35 26.19
N HIS A 85 7.08 -9.02 25.09
CA HIS A 85 7.62 -10.37 25.11
C HIS A 85 8.99 -10.42 25.80
N TYR A 86 9.93 -9.56 25.41
CA TYR A 86 11.30 -9.59 25.94
C TYR A 86 11.43 -8.97 27.34
N ASP A 87 10.65 -7.94 27.67
CA ASP A 87 10.62 -7.32 29.00
C ASP A 87 10.04 -8.29 30.06
N ASN A 88 9.17 -9.22 29.64
CA ASN A 88 8.48 -10.16 30.53
C ASN A 88 8.86 -11.63 30.28
N PHE A 89 9.93 -11.91 29.53
CA PHE A 89 10.26 -13.25 29.06
C PHE A 89 10.52 -14.25 30.22
N TYR A 90 11.04 -13.76 31.35
CA TYR A 90 11.40 -14.58 32.52
C TYR A 90 10.23 -14.86 33.47
N THR A 91 8.99 -14.68 33.01
CA THR A 91 7.78 -15.01 33.79
C THR A 91 7.43 -16.50 33.70
N SER A 92 6.33 -16.94 34.33
CA SER A 92 5.87 -18.33 34.26
C SER A 92 5.78 -18.87 32.83
N ARG A 93 5.99 -20.18 32.64
CA ARG A 93 5.93 -20.85 31.32
C ARG A 93 4.69 -20.50 30.50
N ASP A 94 3.51 -20.52 31.11
CA ASP A 94 2.25 -20.23 30.40
C ASP A 94 2.21 -18.78 29.89
N LYS A 95 2.70 -17.84 30.70
CA LYS A 95 2.84 -16.43 30.31
C LYS A 95 3.87 -16.26 29.19
N ALA A 96 4.99 -16.98 29.23
CA ALA A 96 5.98 -16.93 28.14
C ALA A 96 5.37 -17.42 26.80
N ILE A 97 4.60 -18.53 26.83
CA ILE A 97 3.89 -19.05 25.64
C ILE A 97 2.91 -18.01 25.09
N ALA A 98 2.07 -17.43 25.94
CA ALA A 98 1.12 -16.40 25.53
C ALA A 98 1.83 -15.17 24.92
N LEU A 99 2.92 -14.71 25.53
CA LEU A 99 3.72 -13.59 25.02
C LEU A 99 4.37 -13.89 23.67
N THR A 100 4.88 -15.11 23.47
CA THR A 100 5.40 -15.56 22.17
C THR A 100 4.31 -15.52 21.11
N GLU A 101 3.10 -16.00 21.43
CA GLU A 101 1.98 -16.00 20.48
C GLU A 101 1.51 -14.58 20.14
N ILE A 102 1.45 -13.68 21.13
CA ILE A 102 1.13 -12.27 20.91
C ILE A 102 2.16 -11.64 19.94
N HIS A 103 3.44 -11.93 20.15
CA HIS A 103 4.51 -11.45 19.29
C HIS A 103 4.38 -12.01 17.86
N HIS A 104 4.26 -13.32 17.69
CA HIS A 104 4.16 -13.96 16.38
C HIS A 104 2.94 -13.50 15.57
N ARG A 105 1.76 -13.39 16.19
CA ARG A 105 0.55 -12.90 15.48
C ARG A 105 0.70 -11.43 15.08
N SER A 106 1.32 -10.61 15.92
CA SER A 106 1.57 -9.19 15.61
C SER A 106 2.62 -9.02 14.51
N GLU A 107 3.70 -9.80 14.54
CA GLU A 107 4.75 -9.84 13.52
C GLU A 107 4.18 -10.26 12.16
N ARG A 108 3.42 -11.36 12.13
CA ARG A 108 2.78 -11.84 10.91
C ARG A 108 1.86 -10.78 10.29
N ALA A 109 1.04 -10.10 11.10
CA ALA A 109 0.17 -9.02 10.66
C ALA A 109 0.96 -7.81 10.14
N CYS A 110 2.07 -7.45 10.79
CA CYS A 110 3.00 -6.40 10.36
C CYS A 110 3.59 -6.74 8.97
N PHE A 111 4.11 -7.96 8.81
CA PHE A 111 4.81 -8.38 7.60
C PHE A 111 3.87 -8.54 6.40
N ILE A 112 2.67 -9.09 6.56
CA ILE A 112 1.69 -9.08 5.46
C ILE A 112 1.24 -7.65 5.09
N GLY A 113 1.24 -6.72 6.04
CA GLY A 113 1.10 -5.28 5.76
C GLY A 113 2.20 -4.76 4.83
N LYS A 114 3.45 -5.12 5.09
CA LYS A 114 4.61 -4.77 4.26
C LYS A 114 4.53 -5.36 2.86
N ALA A 115 4.05 -6.60 2.72
CA ALA A 115 3.78 -7.21 1.42
C ALA A 115 2.83 -6.34 0.59
N ARG A 116 1.72 -5.86 1.18
CA ARG A 116 0.75 -5.00 0.50
C ARG A 116 1.33 -3.64 0.11
N VAL A 117 2.20 -3.06 0.94
CA VAL A 117 2.97 -1.86 0.58
C VAL A 117 3.82 -2.12 -0.67
N VAL A 118 4.64 -3.18 -0.67
CA VAL A 118 5.50 -3.52 -1.81
C VAL A 118 4.68 -3.73 -3.09
N LEU A 119 3.55 -4.43 -3.00
CA LEU A 119 2.66 -4.64 -4.16
C LEU A 119 2.06 -3.34 -4.68
N SER A 120 1.71 -2.40 -3.79
CA SER A 120 1.19 -1.08 -4.20
C SER A 120 2.26 -0.21 -4.86
N LEU A 121 3.53 -0.35 -4.44
CA LEU A 121 4.65 0.29 -5.11
C LEU A 121 4.85 -0.29 -6.51
N LEU A 122 4.81 -1.63 -6.65
CA LEU A 122 4.86 -2.30 -7.96
C LEU A 122 3.72 -1.85 -8.90
N GLN A 123 2.51 -1.61 -8.37
CA GLN A 123 1.42 -1.01 -9.15
C GLN A 123 1.81 0.36 -9.71
N SER A 124 2.34 1.23 -8.85
CA SER A 124 2.79 2.57 -9.23
C SER A 124 3.97 2.54 -10.21
N GLU A 125 4.89 1.58 -10.05
CA GLU A 125 6.07 1.36 -10.89
C GLU A 125 5.76 0.79 -12.28
N GLY A 126 4.51 0.41 -12.56
CA GLY A 126 4.12 -0.07 -13.90
C GLY A 126 4.02 -1.58 -14.05
N ASN A 127 4.22 -2.36 -12.98
CA ASN A 127 4.13 -3.82 -13.06
C ASN A 127 2.69 -4.25 -13.40
N LYS A 128 2.51 -4.85 -14.59
CA LYS A 128 1.19 -5.23 -15.12
C LYS A 128 0.46 -6.24 -14.24
N LEU A 129 1.20 -7.18 -13.65
CA LEU A 129 0.61 -8.22 -12.79
C LEU A 129 0.18 -7.62 -11.45
N ALA A 130 1.01 -6.75 -10.84
CA ALA A 130 0.63 -6.03 -9.64
C ALA A 130 -0.62 -5.17 -9.86
N ARG A 131 -0.75 -4.51 -11.03
CA ARG A 131 -1.94 -3.70 -11.39
C ARG A 131 -3.22 -4.53 -11.57
N ALA A 132 -3.09 -5.83 -11.81
CA ALA A 132 -4.21 -6.73 -12.07
C ALA A 132 -4.75 -7.43 -10.81
N ILE A 133 -4.00 -7.43 -9.71
CA ILE A 133 -4.43 -8.05 -8.44
C ILE A 133 -5.16 -7.05 -7.54
N ASP A 134 -6.15 -7.55 -6.80
CA ASP A 134 -6.73 -6.83 -5.66
C ASP A 134 -5.81 -7.00 -4.45
N ILE A 135 -4.99 -6.00 -4.16
CA ILE A 135 -4.04 -6.02 -3.04
C ILE A 135 -4.77 -6.22 -1.69
N SER A 136 -6.04 -5.79 -1.58
CA SER A 136 -6.81 -5.97 -0.34
C SER A 136 -7.16 -7.43 -0.04
N GLN A 137 -7.00 -8.33 -1.01
CA GLN A 137 -7.24 -9.77 -0.86
C GLN A 137 -5.95 -10.58 -0.63
N VAL A 138 -4.78 -9.96 -0.75
CA VAL A 138 -3.49 -10.62 -0.50
C VAL A 138 -3.38 -10.98 0.98
N GLY A 139 -3.17 -12.25 1.29
CA GLY A 139 -3.19 -12.80 2.65
C GLY A 139 -4.57 -13.26 3.14
N ILE A 140 -5.62 -13.13 2.32
CA ILE A 140 -7.01 -13.51 2.68
C ILE A 140 -7.55 -14.52 1.65
N ASP A 141 -7.43 -14.20 0.37
CA ASP A 141 -7.81 -15.09 -0.72
C ASP A 141 -6.58 -15.89 -1.20
N LEU A 142 -6.72 -17.22 -1.26
CA LEU A 142 -5.63 -18.12 -1.65
C LEU A 142 -5.13 -17.84 -3.07
N LYS A 143 -6.06 -17.63 -4.02
CA LYS A 143 -5.71 -17.41 -5.42
C LYS A 143 -4.92 -16.12 -5.59
N THR A 144 -5.40 -15.02 -5.01
CA THR A 144 -4.75 -13.71 -5.07
C THR A 144 -3.41 -13.74 -4.35
N SER A 145 -3.33 -14.43 -3.20
CA SER A 145 -2.08 -14.62 -2.45
C SER A 145 -1.02 -15.34 -3.29
N LYS A 146 -1.40 -16.43 -3.98
CA LYS A 146 -0.50 -17.14 -4.91
C LYS A 146 -0.05 -16.30 -6.09
N GLN A 147 -0.90 -15.40 -6.59
CA GLN A 147 -0.52 -14.45 -7.65
C GLN A 147 0.46 -13.37 -7.15
N ALA A 148 0.33 -12.95 -5.89
CA ALA A 148 1.17 -11.91 -5.30
C ALA A 148 2.57 -12.39 -4.89
N LEU A 149 2.70 -13.63 -4.41
CA LEU A 149 3.97 -14.19 -3.94
C LEU A 149 5.14 -14.08 -4.94
N PRO A 150 5.00 -14.44 -6.23
CA PRO A 150 6.09 -14.29 -7.20
C PRO A 150 6.49 -12.83 -7.42
N LEU A 151 5.57 -11.87 -7.26
CA LEU A 151 5.88 -10.44 -7.41
C LEU A 151 6.78 -9.92 -6.29
N LEU A 152 6.62 -10.43 -5.07
CA LEU A 152 7.53 -10.12 -3.97
C LEU A 152 8.92 -10.73 -4.22
N THR A 153 8.98 -11.94 -4.78
CA THR A 153 10.26 -12.58 -5.15
C THR A 153 10.98 -11.79 -6.26
N GLU A 154 10.25 -11.33 -7.27
CA GLU A 154 10.77 -10.46 -8.33
C GLU A 154 11.26 -9.11 -7.77
N SER A 155 10.51 -8.51 -6.83
CA SER A 155 10.91 -7.29 -6.13
C SER A 155 12.25 -7.48 -5.40
N ILE A 156 12.44 -8.58 -4.68
CA ILE A 156 13.73 -8.90 -4.02
C ILE A 156 14.84 -9.00 -5.06
N ALA A 157 14.67 -9.82 -6.10
CA ALA A 157 15.71 -10.09 -7.09
C ALA A 157 16.14 -8.81 -7.83
N SER A 158 15.17 -8.02 -8.32
CA SER A 158 15.43 -6.78 -9.05
C SER A 158 16.12 -5.72 -8.18
N HIS A 159 15.69 -5.56 -6.93
CA HIS A 159 16.27 -4.56 -6.03
C HIS A 159 17.64 -5.01 -5.50
N THR A 160 17.93 -6.31 -5.35
CA THR A 160 19.28 -6.80 -5.02
C THR A 160 20.29 -6.48 -6.13
N VAL A 161 19.90 -6.65 -7.39
CA VAL A 161 20.72 -6.24 -8.55
C VAL A 161 20.93 -4.73 -8.53
N LEU A 162 19.86 -3.95 -8.31
CA LEU A 162 19.94 -2.49 -8.23
C LEU A 162 20.85 -2.03 -7.09
N HIS A 163 20.73 -2.63 -5.91
CA HIS A 163 21.55 -2.32 -4.73
C HIS A 163 23.05 -2.55 -4.96
N SER A 164 23.40 -3.63 -5.66
CA SER A 164 24.79 -3.95 -6.01
C SER A 164 25.40 -2.91 -6.96
N ASN A 165 24.58 -2.28 -7.80
CA ASN A 165 25.01 -1.30 -8.80
C ASN A 165 24.91 0.16 -8.32
N GLU A 166 24.25 0.42 -7.18
CA GLU A 166 24.05 1.76 -6.66
C GLU A 166 25.27 2.23 -5.83
N THR A 167 25.72 3.44 -6.14
CA THR A 167 26.88 4.09 -5.51
C THR A 167 26.47 5.19 -4.53
N ASP A 168 25.28 5.79 -4.71
CA ASP A 168 24.74 6.79 -3.79
C ASP A 168 24.31 6.12 -2.48
N PRO A 169 24.93 6.45 -1.33
CA PRO A 169 24.62 5.81 -0.05
C PRO A 169 23.16 5.97 0.39
N GLN A 170 22.51 7.09 0.08
CA GLN A 170 21.13 7.32 0.48
C GLN A 170 20.16 6.49 -0.35
N LYS A 171 20.36 6.45 -1.67
CA LYS A 171 19.57 5.57 -2.54
C LYS A 171 19.80 4.11 -2.21
N LYS A 172 21.06 3.72 -1.94
CA LYS A 172 21.42 2.37 -1.54
C LYS A 172 20.66 1.92 -0.28
N LYS A 173 20.60 2.77 0.75
CA LYS A 173 19.80 2.53 1.96
C LYS A 173 18.30 2.41 1.67
N ALA A 174 17.76 3.23 0.77
CA ALA A 174 16.35 3.15 0.38
C ALA A 174 16.04 1.83 -0.38
N ILE A 175 16.97 1.36 -1.21
CA ILE A 175 16.86 0.08 -1.93
C ILE A 175 16.94 -1.08 -0.93
N GLU A 176 17.90 -1.05 0.00
CA GLU A 176 18.02 -2.06 1.07
C GLU A 176 16.72 -2.18 1.88
N LYS A 177 16.10 -1.05 2.25
CA LYS A 177 14.77 -1.03 2.87
C LYS A 177 13.71 -1.72 2.01
N ARG A 178 13.67 -1.46 0.69
CA ARG A 178 12.71 -2.09 -0.23
C ARG A 178 12.93 -3.61 -0.34
N ILE A 179 14.19 -4.07 -0.32
CA ILE A 179 14.53 -5.50 -0.27
C ILE A 179 13.96 -6.10 1.03
N LYS A 180 14.28 -5.51 2.18
CA LYS A 180 13.85 -6.01 3.50
C LYS A 180 12.32 -6.06 3.63
N LEU A 181 11.61 -5.02 3.19
CA LEU A 181 10.13 -5.04 3.14
C LEU A 181 9.59 -6.19 2.28
N SER A 182 10.26 -6.49 1.16
CA SER A 182 9.86 -7.57 0.26
C SER A 182 10.15 -8.94 0.86
N GLU A 183 11.27 -9.11 1.56
CA GLU A 183 11.65 -10.35 2.27
C GLU A 183 10.70 -10.67 3.42
N GLU A 184 10.48 -9.70 4.32
CA GLU A 184 9.54 -9.82 5.44
C GLU A 184 8.13 -10.13 4.93
N GLY A 185 7.66 -9.38 3.92
CA GLY A 185 6.36 -9.60 3.30
C GLY A 185 6.23 -10.96 2.61
N LYS A 186 7.28 -11.42 1.92
CA LYS A 186 7.32 -12.75 1.28
C LYS A 186 7.24 -13.86 2.32
N SER A 187 7.97 -13.73 3.44
CA SER A 187 7.97 -14.72 4.52
C SER A 187 6.54 -14.92 5.05
N ALA A 188 5.91 -13.85 5.51
CA ALA A 188 4.55 -13.93 6.06
C ALA A 188 3.51 -14.40 5.04
N LEU A 189 3.62 -13.96 3.77
CA LEU A 189 2.71 -14.41 2.73
C LEU A 189 2.86 -15.91 2.42
N THR A 190 4.09 -16.45 2.48
CA THR A 190 4.35 -17.89 2.31
C THR A 190 3.65 -18.69 3.41
N ASP A 191 3.81 -18.28 4.67
CA ASP A 191 3.16 -18.94 5.80
C ASP A 191 1.63 -18.87 5.70
N ILE A 192 1.08 -17.71 5.30
CA ILE A 192 -0.36 -17.53 5.05
C ILE A 192 -0.86 -18.43 3.93
N ILE A 193 -0.13 -18.59 2.84
CA ILE A 193 -0.52 -19.51 1.76
C ILE A 193 -0.58 -20.94 2.29
N ASN A 194 0.43 -21.37 3.06
CA ASN A 194 0.44 -22.72 3.64
C ASN A 194 -0.76 -22.97 4.57
N ASP A 195 -1.12 -21.98 5.40
CA ASP A 195 -2.29 -22.08 6.27
C ASP A 195 -3.61 -22.10 5.48
N LEU A 196 -3.74 -21.26 4.45
CA LEU A 196 -4.91 -21.25 3.57
C LEU A 196 -5.06 -22.58 2.81
N GLU A 197 -3.97 -23.17 2.34
CA GLU A 197 -3.98 -24.48 1.68
C GLU A 197 -4.36 -25.61 2.64
N SER A 198 -3.95 -25.50 3.90
CA SER A 198 -4.25 -26.46 4.96
C SER A 198 -5.60 -26.23 5.63
N ASN A 199 -6.32 -25.17 5.25
CA ASN A 199 -7.55 -24.71 5.89
C ASN A 199 -7.37 -24.40 7.41
N ASN A 200 -6.17 -23.94 7.77
CA ASN A 200 -5.86 -23.40 9.09
C ASN A 200 -6.32 -21.94 9.19
N ASP A 201 -6.52 -21.45 10.42
CA ASP A 201 -6.74 -20.03 10.66
C ASP A 201 -5.45 -19.25 10.41
N THR A 202 -5.51 -18.26 9.51
CA THR A 202 -4.37 -17.40 9.17
C THR A 202 -4.22 -16.25 10.16
N TYR A 203 -5.26 -15.96 10.95
CA TYR A 203 -5.41 -14.76 11.76
C TYR A 203 -5.37 -13.43 10.98
N GLU A 204 -5.39 -13.48 9.64
CA GLU A 204 -5.46 -12.34 8.73
C GLU A 204 -6.85 -12.30 8.08
N TYR A 205 -7.76 -11.54 8.69
CA TYR A 205 -9.19 -11.56 8.31
C TYR A 205 -9.57 -10.48 7.29
N ASP A 206 -8.91 -9.32 7.34
CA ASP A 206 -9.17 -8.21 6.42
C ASP A 206 -7.94 -7.29 6.33
N ALA A 207 -7.61 -6.80 5.13
CA ALA A 207 -6.42 -5.98 4.91
C ALA A 207 -6.43 -4.64 5.63
N PHE A 208 -7.60 -4.17 6.08
CA PHE A 208 -7.79 -2.91 6.83
C PHE A 208 -7.98 -3.15 8.33
N SER A 209 -7.93 -4.40 8.78
CA SER A 209 -7.98 -4.74 10.20
C SER A 209 -6.65 -4.38 10.88
N VAL A 210 -6.74 -3.89 12.11
CA VAL A 210 -5.62 -3.80 13.05
C VAL A 210 -6.08 -4.47 14.33
N ILE A 211 -5.39 -5.53 14.73
CA ILE A 211 -5.76 -6.36 15.87
C ILE A 211 -4.71 -6.16 16.97
N ASN A 212 -5.17 -5.78 18.16
CA ASN A 212 -4.38 -5.88 19.37
C ASN A 212 -4.59 -7.29 19.96
N TRP A 213 -3.57 -8.13 19.90
CA TRP A 213 -3.60 -9.52 20.37
C TRP A 213 -3.43 -9.70 21.88
N GLY A 214 -3.37 -8.61 22.65
CA GLY A 214 -3.11 -8.65 24.10
C GLY A 214 -1.89 -7.83 24.51
N VAL A 215 -1.46 -6.88 23.68
CA VAL A 215 -0.47 -5.88 24.04
C VAL A 215 -1.10 -4.92 25.05
N SER A 216 -0.44 -4.77 26.19
CA SER A 216 -0.82 -3.90 27.29
C SER A 216 -0.75 -2.43 26.89
N SER A 217 -1.65 -1.62 27.46
CA SER A 217 -1.69 -0.18 27.23
C SER A 217 -0.41 0.53 27.68
N GLU A 218 0.26 0.04 28.73
CA GLU A 218 1.53 0.60 29.21
C GLU A 218 2.63 0.50 28.15
N ILE A 219 2.81 -0.69 27.56
CA ILE A 219 3.83 -0.91 26.53
C ILE A 219 3.47 -0.20 25.22
N LEU A 220 2.18 -0.16 24.86
CA LEU A 220 1.70 0.61 23.71
C LEU A 220 2.01 2.11 23.87
N HIS A 221 1.86 2.67 25.07
CA HIS A 221 2.17 4.08 25.30
C HIS A 221 3.65 4.39 25.09
N LYS A 222 4.56 3.51 25.55
CA LYS A 222 6.01 3.64 25.33
C LYS A 222 6.35 3.65 23.83
N ASN A 223 5.67 2.80 23.05
CA ASN A 223 5.91 2.67 21.61
C ASN A 223 5.19 3.74 20.76
N HIS A 224 4.14 4.39 21.27
CA HIS A 224 3.36 5.36 20.51
C HIS A 224 4.19 6.59 20.07
N HIS A 225 5.17 6.98 20.89
CA HIS A 225 6.03 8.14 20.61
C HIS A 225 7.07 7.89 19.51
N VAL A 226 7.43 6.62 19.28
CA VAL A 226 8.43 6.23 18.27
C VAL A 226 7.82 6.14 16.88
N HIS A 227 6.51 5.91 16.78
CA HIS A 227 5.78 5.73 15.53
C HIS A 227 4.81 6.88 15.26
N VAL A 228 5.33 8.05 14.89
CA VAL A 228 4.51 9.24 14.56
C VAL A 228 3.58 8.94 13.37
N MET A 229 2.27 8.90 13.60
CA MET A 229 1.28 8.68 12.54
C MET A 229 1.11 9.94 11.68
N PRO A 230 0.76 9.82 10.37
CA PRO A 230 0.58 10.99 9.53
C PRO A 230 -0.53 11.90 10.09
N VAL A 231 -0.26 13.20 10.13
CA VAL A 231 -1.29 14.21 10.37
C VAL A 231 -2.11 14.26 9.07
N ASN A 232 -3.43 14.13 9.11
CA ASN A 232 -4.37 14.06 7.97
C ASN A 232 -4.82 12.66 7.48
N VAL A 233 -4.56 11.59 8.24
CA VAL A 233 -5.26 10.31 8.04
C VAL A 233 -6.21 10.04 9.22
N PRO A 234 -7.36 9.38 8.99
CA PRO A 234 -8.32 9.10 10.06
C PRO A 234 -7.70 8.14 11.07
N GLU A 235 -8.09 8.27 12.34
CA GLU A 235 -7.72 7.29 13.35
C GLU A 235 -8.33 5.93 13.01
N LEU A 236 -7.51 4.88 13.08
CA LEU A 236 -7.93 3.51 12.82
C LEU A 236 -8.60 2.91 14.06
N GLU A 237 -9.76 2.31 13.87
CA GLU A 237 -10.38 1.44 14.85
C GLU A 237 -9.52 0.19 15.05
N ILE A 238 -9.27 -0.14 16.32
CA ILE A 238 -8.47 -1.29 16.73
C ILE A 238 -9.39 -2.32 17.35
N PHE A 239 -9.37 -3.54 16.80
CA PHE A 239 -10.04 -4.67 17.45
C PHE A 239 -9.11 -5.26 18.51
N SER A 240 -9.55 -5.33 19.77
CA SER A 240 -8.73 -5.89 20.86
C SER A 240 -9.24 -7.26 21.28
N THR A 241 -8.34 -8.23 21.37
CA THR A 241 -8.61 -9.61 21.81
C THR A 241 -7.39 -10.17 22.55
N SER A 242 -7.54 -11.34 23.19
CA SER A 242 -6.42 -12.13 23.71
C SER A 242 -6.09 -13.29 22.76
N VAL A 243 -4.85 -13.76 22.78
CA VAL A 243 -4.42 -14.99 22.08
C VAL A 243 -5.15 -16.24 22.56
N ASP A 244 -5.62 -16.24 23.82
CA ASP A 244 -6.34 -17.35 24.45
C ASP A 244 -7.84 -17.36 24.11
N SER A 245 -8.33 -16.29 23.49
CA SER A 245 -9.74 -16.13 23.14
C SER A 245 -9.97 -16.49 21.68
N LYS A 246 -11.09 -17.18 21.40
CA LYS A 246 -11.56 -17.34 20.03
C LYS A 246 -11.82 -15.97 19.45
N THR A 247 -11.14 -15.64 18.35
CA THR A 247 -11.31 -14.34 17.69
C THR A 247 -12.64 -14.32 16.94
N ASP A 248 -13.46 -13.30 17.20
CA ASP A 248 -14.69 -13.10 16.45
C ASP A 248 -14.39 -12.42 15.11
N LYS A 249 -14.29 -13.24 14.06
CA LYS A 249 -14.05 -12.78 12.69
C LYS A 249 -15.04 -11.70 12.24
N ILE A 250 -16.31 -11.77 12.65
CA ILE A 250 -17.34 -10.82 12.22
C ILE A 250 -17.07 -9.43 12.80
N GLU A 251 -16.69 -9.35 14.08
CA GLU A 251 -16.37 -8.08 14.72
C GLU A 251 -15.03 -7.51 14.22
N VAL A 252 -14.04 -8.37 13.91
CA VAL A 252 -12.81 -7.91 13.22
C VAL A 252 -13.13 -7.30 11.86
N GLU A 253 -13.95 -7.97 11.04
CA GLU A 253 -14.34 -7.48 9.71
C GLU A 253 -15.16 -6.18 9.78
N LYS A 254 -15.95 -6.00 10.83
CA LYS A 254 -16.71 -4.77 11.09
C LYS A 254 -15.79 -3.60 11.43
N SER A 255 -14.81 -3.80 12.31
CA SER A 255 -13.76 -2.80 12.59
C SER A 255 -12.98 -2.46 11.31
N ALA A 256 -12.56 -3.48 10.55
CA ALA A 256 -11.86 -3.30 9.29
C ALA A 256 -12.70 -2.56 8.24
N ARG A 257 -14.02 -2.80 8.18
CA ARG A 257 -14.94 -2.07 7.29
C ARG A 257 -14.99 -0.59 7.64
N LYS A 258 -15.02 -0.23 8.92
CA LYS A 258 -14.98 1.18 9.34
C LYS A 258 -13.65 1.83 8.94
N ASN A 259 -12.52 1.14 9.15
CA ASN A 259 -11.21 1.60 8.68
C ASN A 259 -11.19 1.81 7.17
N ARG A 260 -11.69 0.83 6.41
CA ARG A 260 -11.80 0.92 4.94
C ARG A 260 -12.64 2.13 4.50
N LEU A 261 -13.79 2.36 5.12
CA LEU A 261 -14.68 3.49 4.80
C LEU A 261 -14.04 4.84 5.15
N ALA A 262 -13.42 4.94 6.33
CA ALA A 262 -12.72 6.16 6.75
C ALA A 262 -11.56 6.48 5.82
N MET A 263 -10.76 5.47 5.45
CA MET A 263 -9.65 5.61 4.50
C MET A 263 -10.15 5.95 3.10
N ALA A 264 -11.26 5.37 2.62
CA ALA A 264 -11.81 5.70 1.31
C ALA A 264 -12.29 7.16 1.22
N ALA A 265 -12.69 7.77 2.34
CA ALA A 265 -13.09 9.18 2.40
C ALA A 265 -11.89 10.14 2.29
N THR A 266 -10.70 9.74 2.71
CA THR A 266 -9.49 10.60 2.73
C THR A 266 -8.46 10.24 1.65
N LEU A 267 -8.37 8.96 1.31
CA LEU A 267 -7.40 8.34 0.40
C LEU A 267 -8.11 7.35 -0.54
N PRO A 268 -8.92 7.82 -1.50
CA PRO A 268 -9.61 6.93 -2.44
C PRO A 268 -8.59 6.15 -3.27
N MET A 269 -8.69 4.81 -3.24
CA MET A 269 -7.82 3.91 -4.01
C MET A 269 -8.41 3.61 -5.39
N PRO A 270 -7.58 3.47 -6.44
CA PRO A 270 -8.04 2.99 -7.74
C PRO A 270 -8.52 1.54 -7.67
N GLU A 271 -9.55 1.22 -8.46
CA GLU A 271 -9.99 -0.15 -8.69
C GLU A 271 -8.89 -0.97 -9.41
N PRO A 272 -8.75 -2.27 -9.10
CA PRO A 272 -7.81 -3.14 -9.81
C PRO A 272 -8.13 -3.17 -11.32
N VAL A 273 -7.07 -3.10 -12.14
CA VAL A 273 -7.23 -3.09 -13.60
C VAL A 273 -7.54 -4.51 -14.05
N ASN A 274 -8.82 -4.81 -14.22
CA ASN A 274 -9.28 -6.08 -14.79
C ASN A 274 -8.75 -6.24 -16.23
N THR A 275 -7.60 -6.90 -16.39
CA THR A 275 -7.00 -7.23 -17.69
C THR A 275 -7.76 -8.35 -18.42
N ALA A 276 -8.70 -9.00 -17.75
CA ALA A 276 -9.48 -10.12 -18.29
C ALA A 276 -10.69 -9.71 -19.15
N ASN A 277 -11.09 -8.43 -19.19
CA ASN A 277 -12.26 -8.00 -19.99
C ASN A 277 -12.11 -6.57 -20.51
N ALA A 278 -11.53 -6.45 -21.71
CA ALA A 278 -11.63 -5.26 -22.57
C ALA A 278 -12.99 -5.15 -23.30
N GLN A 279 -13.99 -5.96 -22.91
CA GLN A 279 -15.37 -5.85 -23.37
C GLN A 279 -16.30 -5.70 -22.15
N SER A 280 -17.27 -4.79 -22.23
CA SER A 280 -18.29 -4.44 -21.20
C SER A 280 -18.00 -3.23 -20.29
N THR A 281 -17.52 -2.12 -20.88
CA THR A 281 -17.60 -0.79 -20.24
C THR A 281 -19.03 -0.44 -19.78
N GLY A 282 -20.07 -0.89 -20.50
CA GLY A 282 -21.47 -0.61 -20.16
C GLY A 282 -21.97 -1.24 -18.84
N TRP A 283 -21.57 -2.48 -18.54
CA TRP A 283 -22.03 -3.17 -17.32
C TRP A 283 -21.36 -2.64 -16.05
N LYS A 284 -20.12 -2.16 -16.16
CA LYS A 284 -19.41 -1.51 -15.05
C LYS A 284 -20.11 -0.23 -14.60
N TYR A 285 -20.61 0.60 -15.53
CA TYR A 285 -21.38 1.79 -15.17
C TYR A 285 -22.76 1.44 -14.60
N ALA A 286 -23.42 0.38 -15.08
CA ALA A 286 -24.70 -0.07 -14.52
C ALA A 286 -24.55 -0.54 -13.06
N ILE A 287 -23.53 -1.35 -12.74
CA ILE A 287 -23.32 -1.85 -11.37
C ILE A 287 -22.93 -0.70 -10.43
N THR A 288 -22.08 0.23 -10.87
CA THR A 288 -21.73 1.43 -10.10
C THR A 288 -22.95 2.33 -9.91
N PHE A 289 -23.77 2.53 -10.95
CA PHE A 289 -25.02 3.29 -10.86
C PHE A 289 -25.98 2.66 -9.83
N PHE A 290 -26.21 1.35 -9.86
CA PHE A 290 -27.09 0.70 -8.88
C PHE A 290 -26.51 0.69 -7.46
N LYS A 291 -25.19 0.58 -7.28
CA LYS A 291 -24.56 0.67 -5.95
C LYS A 291 -24.71 2.05 -5.30
N TYR A 292 -24.58 3.13 -6.06
CA TYR A 292 -24.67 4.49 -5.51
C TYR A 292 -26.10 5.05 -5.52
N PHE A 293 -26.90 4.79 -6.56
CA PHE A 293 -28.29 5.30 -6.64
C PHE A 293 -29.30 4.40 -5.92
N GLY A 294 -29.03 3.10 -5.75
CA GLY A 294 -29.89 2.22 -4.93
C GLY A 294 -29.92 2.63 -3.45
N ILE A 295 -28.79 3.15 -2.94
CA ILE A 295 -28.69 3.72 -1.58
C ILE A 295 -29.51 5.02 -1.47
N ILE A 296 -29.50 5.84 -2.53
CA ILE A 296 -30.27 7.10 -2.57
C ILE A 296 -31.78 6.84 -2.64
N ALA A 297 -32.23 5.84 -3.40
CA ALA A 297 -33.66 5.46 -3.46
C ALA A 297 -34.17 4.92 -2.11
N GLY A 298 -33.33 4.19 -1.37
CA GLY A 298 -33.63 3.72 -0.02
C GLY A 298 -33.72 4.86 1.01
N LEU A 299 -32.81 5.84 0.92
CA LEU A 299 -32.83 7.05 1.76
C LEU A 299 -34.05 7.94 1.48
N ILE A 300 -34.44 8.11 0.22
CA ILE A 300 -35.63 8.90 -0.15
C ILE A 300 -36.92 8.20 0.30
N SER A 301 -37.03 6.87 0.18
CA SER A 301 -38.20 6.13 0.68
C SER A 301 -38.35 6.22 2.21
N LEU A 302 -37.23 6.27 2.94
CA LEU A 302 -37.23 6.49 4.38
C LEU A 302 -37.70 7.91 4.74
N ILE A 303 -37.23 8.93 4.02
CA ILE A 303 -37.61 10.33 4.27
C ILE A 303 -39.10 10.58 3.96
N VAL A 304 -39.63 10.01 2.87
CA VAL A 304 -41.05 10.14 2.50
C VAL A 304 -41.98 9.46 3.51
N SER A 305 -41.50 8.45 4.25
CA SER A 305 -42.28 7.75 5.28
C SER A 305 -42.40 8.53 6.60
N PHE A 306 -41.62 9.60 6.79
CA PHE A 306 -41.60 10.41 8.03
C PHE A 306 -42.15 11.83 7.88
N LEU A 307 -42.71 12.19 6.71
CA LEU A 307 -43.44 13.43 6.55
C LEU A 307 -44.88 13.27 7.05
N PRO A 308 -45.39 14.16 7.93
CA PRO A 308 -46.78 14.13 8.35
C PRO A 308 -47.68 14.39 7.13
N ARG A 309 -48.71 13.56 6.99
CA ARG A 309 -49.72 13.67 5.92
C ARG A 309 -50.51 14.96 6.01
#